data_AF-A0A957BCL2-F1
#
_entry.id   AF-A0A957BCL2-F1
#
_cell.length_a   1.000
_cell.length_b   1.000
_cell.length_c   1.000
_cell.angle_alpha   90.00
_cell.angle_beta   90.00
_cell.angle_gamma   90.00
#
_symmetry.space_group_name_H-M   'P 1'
#
loop_
_entity.id
_entity.type
_entity.pdbx_description
1 polymer ?
#
loop_
_entity_poly.entity_id
_entity_poly.type
_entity_poly.pdbx_seq_one_letter_code
_entity_poly.pdbx_strand_id
1 'polypeptide(L)'
;CRTRDLAYYELKQYEQAIADYDKAIQLEPQYASAYYNRGLAYYMLNEYDLAIADYEAALKFDPNHENARKFIEISRRKARGE
;
A
#
# COMPACT_ATOMS: atom_id res chain seq x y z
N CYS A 1 -26.60 6.57 9.74
CA CYS A 1 -26.28 5.82 8.50
C CYS A 1 -25.58 6.70 7.47
N ARG A 2 -24.39 7.22 7.77
CA ARG A 2 -23.53 7.88 6.75
C ARG A 2 -22.07 7.40 6.83
N THR A 3 -21.66 6.92 8.00
CA THR A 3 -20.30 6.42 8.25
C THR A 3 -20.03 5.05 7.63
N ARG A 4 -21.07 4.19 7.54
CA ARG A 4 -20.93 2.86 6.91
C ARG A 4 -20.77 2.97 5.40
N ASP A 5 -21.56 3.83 4.76
CA ASP A 5 -21.53 4.03 3.31
C ASP A 5 -20.20 4.63 2.84
N LEU A 6 -19.61 5.54 3.61
CA LEU A 6 -18.27 6.09 3.33
C LEU A 6 -17.18 5.03 3.45
N ALA A 7 -17.18 4.23 4.51
CA ALA A 7 -16.18 3.17 4.69
C ALA A 7 -16.24 2.13 3.57
N TYR A 8 -17.44 1.67 3.17
CA TYR A 8 -17.57 0.74 2.04
C TYR A 8 -17.14 1.35 0.70
N TYR A 9 -17.37 2.65 0.51
CA TYR A 9 -16.92 3.35 -0.68
C TYR A 9 -15.40 3.45 -0.74
N GLU A 10 -14.75 3.80 0.38
CA GLU A 10 -13.29 3.88 0.46
C GLU A 10 -12.62 2.51 0.26
N LEU A 11 -13.11 1.45 0.90
CA LEU A 11 -12.59 0.08 0.72
C LEU A 11 -12.62 -0.34 -0.76
N LYS A 12 -13.75 -0.12 -1.43
CA LYS A 12 -13.90 -0.44 -2.86
C LYS A 12 -12.93 0.35 -3.73
N GLN A 13 -12.69 1.62 -3.39
CA GLN A 13 -11.72 2.44 -4.11
C GLN A 13 -10.29 1.96 -3.92
N TYR A 14 -9.91 1.48 -2.73
CA TYR A 14 -8.57 0.92 -2.49
C TYR A 14 -8.35 -0.39 -3.25
N GLU A 15 -9.36 -1.28 -3.28
CA GLU A 15 -9.29 -2.51 -4.09
C GLU A 15 -9.14 -2.20 -5.58
N GLN A 16 -9.86 -1.20 -6.09
CA GLN A 16 -9.70 -0.74 -7.48
C GLN A 16 -8.32 -0.12 -7.72
N ALA A 17 -7.82 0.69 -6.78
CA ALA A 17 -6.49 1.28 -6.87
C ALA A 17 -5.39 0.22 -6.91
N ILE A 18 -5.51 -0.85 -6.12
CA ILE A 18 -4.58 -1.99 -6.16
C ILE A 18 -4.52 -2.59 -7.56
N ALA A 19 -5.67 -2.83 -8.19
CA ALA A 19 -5.73 -3.39 -9.55
C ALA A 19 -5.10 -2.45 -10.59
N ASP A 20 -5.22 -1.13 -10.42
CA ASP A 20 -4.59 -0.15 -11.30
C ASP A 20 -3.07 -0.06 -11.08
N TYR A 21 -2.60 -0.15 -9.83
CA TYR A 21 -1.17 -0.24 -9.54
C TYR A 21 -0.56 -1.56 -10.00
N ASP A 22 -1.30 -2.66 -9.96
CA ASP A 22 -0.87 -3.94 -10.54
C ASP A 22 -0.59 -3.81 -12.04
N LYS A 23 -1.49 -3.15 -12.78
CA LYS A 23 -1.27 -2.88 -14.21
C LYS A 23 -0.06 -1.96 -14.40
N ALA A 24 0.10 -0.93 -13.58
CA ALA A 24 1.27 -0.06 -13.64
C ALA A 24 2.57 -0.84 -13.41
N ILE A 25 2.59 -1.79 -12.48
CA ILE A 25 3.73 -2.68 -12.22
C ILE A 25 3.96 -3.65 -13.38
N GLN A 26 2.91 -4.15 -14.03
CA GLN A 26 3.06 -4.98 -15.23
C GLN A 26 3.67 -4.21 -16.41
N LEU A 27 3.33 -2.93 -16.55
CA LEU A 27 3.88 -2.04 -17.58
C LEU A 27 5.31 -1.61 -17.24
N GLU A 28 5.56 -1.24 -15.99
CA GLU A 28 6.87 -0.80 -15.50
C GLU A 28 7.22 -1.50 -14.17
N PRO A 29 7.83 -2.69 -14.23
CA PRO A 29 8.08 -3.53 -13.04
C PRO A 29 9.12 -2.94 -12.09
N GLN A 30 9.85 -1.91 -12.51
CA GLN A 30 10.84 -1.17 -11.73
C GLN A 30 10.27 0.13 -11.13
N TYR A 31 8.96 0.38 -11.25
CA TYR A 31 8.35 1.60 -10.77
C TYR A 31 8.10 1.56 -9.26
N ALA A 32 9.11 1.95 -8.48
CA ALA A 32 9.08 1.91 -7.01
C ALA A 32 7.85 2.62 -6.42
N SER A 33 7.42 3.74 -7.01
CA SER A 33 6.24 4.48 -6.54
C SER A 33 4.93 3.71 -6.71
N ALA A 34 4.79 2.84 -7.72
CA ALA A 34 3.59 2.01 -7.85
C ALA A 34 3.51 0.96 -6.74
N TYR A 35 4.62 0.30 -6.40
CA TYR A 35 4.67 -0.60 -5.24
C TYR A 35 4.34 0.15 -3.95
N TYR A 36 4.91 1.35 -3.75
CA TYR A 36 4.59 2.17 -2.58
C TYR A 36 3.10 2.53 -2.50
N ASN A 37 2.49 2.96 -3.59
CA ASN A 37 1.07 3.32 -3.58
C ASN A 37 0.15 2.10 -3.43
N ARG A 38 0.53 0.94 -3.99
CA ARG A 38 -0.17 -0.34 -3.77
C ARG A 38 -0.10 -0.75 -2.29
N GLY A 39 1.07 -0.59 -1.67
CA GLY A 39 1.26 -0.79 -0.23
C GLY A 39 0.42 0.16 0.62
N LEU A 40 0.24 1.42 0.21
CA LEU A 40 -0.66 2.36 0.90
C LEU A 40 -2.12 1.91 0.82
N ALA A 41 -2.57 1.42 -0.33
CA ALA A 41 -3.92 0.90 -0.47
C ALA A 41 -4.13 -0.32 0.44
N TYR A 42 -3.17 -1.26 0.51
CA TYR A 42 -3.21 -2.37 1.47
C TYR A 42 -3.22 -1.89 2.93
N TYR A 43 -2.44 -0.86 3.26
CA TYR A 43 -2.45 -0.26 4.59
C TYR A 43 -3.83 0.27 4.98
N MET A 44 -4.54 0.93 4.05
CA MET A 44 -5.90 1.44 4.28
C MET A 44 -6.93 0.31 4.41
N LEU A 45 -6.68 -0.85 3.78
CA LEU A 45 -7.46 -2.08 3.96
C LEU A 45 -7.13 -2.82 5.27
N ASN A 46 -6.18 -2.31 6.07
CA ASN A 46 -5.61 -2.98 7.25
C ASN A 46 -4.84 -4.28 6.93
N GLU A 47 -4.45 -4.47 5.67
CA GLU A 47 -3.61 -5.58 5.22
C GLU A 47 -2.13 -5.19 5.34
N TYR A 48 -1.69 -5.01 6.60
CA TYR A 48 -0.36 -4.48 6.89
C TYR A 48 0.78 -5.39 6.41
N ASP A 49 0.59 -6.71 6.42
CA ASP A 49 1.60 -7.66 5.95
C ASP A 49 1.86 -7.51 4.44
N LEU A 50 0.80 -7.36 3.64
CA LEU A 50 0.90 -7.10 2.21
C LEU A 50 1.50 -5.71 1.94
N ALA A 51 1.09 -4.70 2.71
CA ALA A 51 1.64 -3.36 2.63
C ALA A 51 3.16 -3.36 2.84
N ILE A 52 3.65 -4.08 3.86
CA ILE A 52 5.09 -4.21 4.16
C ILE A 52 5.83 -4.85 2.99
N ALA A 53 5.32 -5.94 2.43
CA ALA A 53 5.94 -6.61 1.29
C ALA A 53 6.09 -5.68 0.08
N ASP A 54 5.08 -4.86 -0.18
CA ASP A 54 5.10 -3.87 -1.27
C ASP A 54 6.07 -2.72 -1.01
N TYR A 55 6.13 -2.20 0.20
CA TYR A 55 7.12 -1.19 0.54
C TYR A 55 8.56 -1.72 0.48
N GLU A 56 8.79 -2.98 0.86
CA GLU A 56 10.09 -3.64 0.72
C GLU A 56 10.47 -3.83 -0.76
N ALA A 57 9.50 -4.17 -1.62
CA ALA A 57 9.70 -4.19 -3.06
C ALA A 57 10.05 -2.79 -3.61
N ALA A 58 9.35 -1.74 -3.17
CA ALA A 58 9.67 -0.36 -3.54
C ALA A 58 11.12 0.01 -3.17
N LEU A 59 11.57 -0.33 -1.96
CA LEU A 59 12.95 -0.09 -1.51
C LEU A 59 14.00 -0.90 -2.27
N LYS A 60 13.62 -2.05 -2.84
CA LYS A 60 14.52 -2.85 -3.67
C LYS A 60 14.85 -2.14 -4.98
N PHE A 61 13.90 -1.41 -5.56
CA PHE A 61 14.09 -0.65 -6.79
C PHE A 61 14.59 0.77 -6.54
N ASP A 62 14.12 1.42 -5.48
CA ASP A 62 14.58 2.72 -5.01
C ASP A 62 14.94 2.67 -3.52
N PRO A 63 16.22 2.38 -3.20
CA PRO A 63 16.70 2.33 -1.82
C PRO A 63 16.58 3.68 -1.08
N ASN A 64 16.49 4.79 -1.82
CA ASN A 64 16.37 6.14 -1.26
C ASN A 64 14.91 6.54 -0.99
N HIS A 65 13.95 5.64 -1.18
CA HIS A 65 12.54 5.90 -0.92
C HIS A 65 12.25 5.95 0.59
N GLU A 66 12.66 7.02 1.27
CA GLU A 66 12.54 7.21 2.73
C GLU A 66 11.12 6.98 3.25
N ASN A 67 10.12 7.37 2.45
CA ASN A 67 8.71 7.19 2.79
C ASN A 67 8.36 5.69 2.90
N ALA A 68 8.86 4.84 2.00
CA ALA A 68 8.56 3.41 2.03
C ALA A 68 9.10 2.80 3.33
N ARG A 69 10.31 3.18 3.74
CA ARG A 69 10.91 2.74 5.00
C ARG A 69 10.10 3.17 6.23
N LYS A 70 9.62 4.43 6.26
CA LYS A 70 8.76 4.93 7.35
C LYS A 70 7.45 4.15 7.42
N PHE A 71 6.81 3.92 6.28
CA PHE A 71 5.53 3.21 6.23
C PHE A 71 5.65 1.72 6.60
N ILE A 72 6.79 1.05 6.32
CA ILE A 72 7.07 -0.30 6.83
C ILE A 72 7.02 -0.31 8.36
N GLU A 73 7.69 0.63 9.00
CA GLU A 73 7.73 0.70 10.46
C GLU A 73 6.34 0.99 11.05
N ILE A 74 5.60 1.93 10.46
CA ILE A 74 4.22 2.27 10.85
C ILE A 74 3.31 1.04 10.70
N SER A 75 3.38 0.34 9.56
CA SER A 75 2.57 -0.84 9.28
C SER A 75 2.90 -1.98 10.24
N ARG A 76 4.18 -2.17 10.59
CA ARG A 76 4.60 -3.17 11.60
C ARG A 76 4.04 -2.86 12.99
N ARG A 77 4.03 -1.59 13.41
CA ARG A 77 3.43 -1.17 14.69
C ARG A 77 1.92 -1.41 14.71
N LYS A 78 1.24 -1.03 13.61
CA LYS A 78 -0.20 -1.27 13.45
C LYS A 78 -0.57 -2.75 13.42
N ALA A 79 0.22 -3.59 12.73
CA ALA A 79 0.05 -5.03 12.73
C ALA A 79 0.19 -5.65 14.13
N ARG A 80 0.99 -5.04 15.01
CA ARG A 80 1.14 -5.45 16.42
C ARG A 80 0.03 -4.93 17.34
N GLY A 81 -0.90 -4.12 16.82
CA GLY A 81 -2.01 -3.56 17.59
C GLY A 81 -1.67 -2.31 18.40
N GLU A 82 -0.60 -1.60 18.04
CA GLU A 82 -0.16 -0.33 18.68
C GLU A 82 -0.77 0.94 18.04
#